data_AF-A0A1W7MFM9-F1
#
_entry.id   AF-A0A1W7MFM9-F1
#
_cell.length_a   1.000
_cell.length_b   1.000
_cell.length_c   1.000
_cell.angle_alpha   90.00
_cell.angle_beta   90.00
_cell.angle_gamma   90.00
#
_symmetry.space_group_name_H-M   'P 1'
#
loop_
_entity.id
_entity.type
_entity.pdbx_description
1 polymer ?
#
loop_
_entity_poly.entity_id
_entity_poly.type
_entity_poly.pdbx_seq_one_letter_code
_entity_poly.pdbx_strand_id
1 'polypeptide(L)'
;MAESADHLDPPTRTDAGFDTTPDIPADIADVFAWHSNGTTKIAMTFAGPVATTAPTYYDRDVLYKINVSTQAPGTSPEFVIKFRFGKGQGANDWGVRIEGLPGVTGTLEGPVETTLTANGVKARVGLYDEPFFFDLIGFRETRSFGTIRIRNDRNFFDGQNDTALVLEIPDANLGTIGSNLDVWGQTLRFGGNL
;
A
#
# COMPACT_ATOMS: atom_id res chain seq x y z
N MET A 1 -0.72 -23.85 -18.59
CA MET A 1 0.19 -22.76 -18.20
C MET A 1 -0.17 -22.39 -16.78
N ALA A 2 0.79 -22.31 -15.86
CA ALA A 2 0.50 -21.86 -14.50
C ALA A 2 0.41 -20.32 -14.50
N GLU A 3 -0.76 -19.82 -14.09
CA GLU A 3 -0.96 -18.42 -13.69
C GLU A 3 -0.62 -18.34 -12.21
N SER A 4 0.30 -17.46 -11.86
CA SER A 4 0.83 -17.34 -10.52
C SER A 4 1.18 -15.88 -10.32
N ALA A 5 0.56 -15.27 -9.32
CA ALA A 5 0.81 -13.89 -8.93
C ALA A 5 2.29 -13.72 -8.54
N ASP A 6 2.98 -12.73 -9.10
CA ASP A 6 4.23 -12.19 -8.57
C ASP A 6 4.04 -10.76 -8.04
N HIS A 7 5.00 -10.25 -7.28
CA HIS A 7 4.92 -8.92 -6.66
C HIS A 7 4.91 -7.77 -7.70
N LEU A 8 5.11 -8.08 -8.99
CA LEU A 8 4.91 -7.20 -10.14
C LEU A 8 3.65 -7.60 -10.94
N ASP A 9 2.64 -8.20 -10.32
CA ASP A 9 1.34 -8.46 -10.94
C ASP A 9 0.28 -7.45 -10.47
N PRO A 10 -0.60 -6.94 -11.37
CA PRO A 10 -0.83 -7.42 -12.72
C PRO A 10 0.24 -6.91 -13.73
N PRO A 11 0.88 -7.80 -14.50
CA PRO A 11 2.12 -7.49 -15.20
C PRO A 11 1.88 -6.50 -16.34
N THR A 12 0.65 -6.43 -16.87
CA THR A 12 0.23 -5.45 -17.86
C THR A 12 0.11 -4.02 -17.34
N ARG A 13 0.31 -3.79 -16.03
CA ARG A 13 0.22 -2.46 -15.42
C ARG A 13 1.50 -2.00 -14.73
N THR A 14 2.41 -2.92 -14.44
CA THR A 14 3.47 -2.72 -13.43
C THR A 14 4.82 -3.29 -13.90
N ASP A 15 4.83 -4.34 -14.73
CA ASP A 15 6.04 -4.92 -15.29
C ASP A 15 6.48 -4.15 -16.55
N ALA A 16 7.63 -3.48 -16.46
CA ALA A 16 8.24 -2.75 -17.57
C ALA A 16 8.57 -3.62 -18.80
N GLY A 17 8.61 -4.95 -18.63
CA GLY A 17 8.73 -5.93 -19.71
C GLY A 17 7.42 -6.18 -20.47
N PHE A 18 6.27 -5.75 -19.95
CA PHE A 18 4.94 -5.92 -20.54
C PHE A 18 4.25 -4.59 -20.89
N ASP A 19 4.34 -3.58 -20.03
CA ASP A 19 3.89 -2.21 -20.29
C ASP A 19 5.11 -1.28 -20.26
N THR A 20 5.34 -0.53 -21.34
CA THR A 20 6.46 0.42 -21.39
C THR A 20 6.15 1.75 -20.69
N THR A 21 4.91 1.93 -20.22
CA THR A 21 4.40 3.13 -19.53
C THR A 21 3.50 2.78 -18.32
N PRO A 22 3.98 1.97 -17.36
CA PRO A 22 3.18 1.53 -16.21
C PRO A 22 2.71 2.73 -15.36
N ASP A 23 1.50 2.64 -14.80
CA ASP A 23 0.96 3.63 -13.86
C ASP A 23 1.48 3.34 -12.44
N ILE A 24 2.80 3.51 -12.27
CA ILE A 24 3.53 3.17 -11.04
C ILE A 24 2.89 3.79 -9.79
N PRO A 25 2.48 5.08 -9.75
CA PRO A 25 1.82 5.64 -8.58
C PRO A 25 0.52 4.93 -8.19
N ALA A 26 -0.26 4.44 -9.16
CA ALA A 26 -1.53 3.78 -8.86
C ALA A 26 -1.39 2.29 -8.54
N ASP A 27 -0.17 1.75 -8.60
CA ASP A 27 0.09 0.33 -8.40
C ASP A 27 0.28 -0.02 -6.92
N ILE A 28 -0.62 -0.84 -6.38
CA ILE A 28 -0.54 -1.35 -5.01
C ILE A 28 0.31 -2.61 -5.04
N ALA A 29 1.38 -2.63 -4.27
CA ALA A 29 2.15 -3.84 -4.05
C ALA A 29 1.40 -4.74 -3.05
N ASP A 30 1.32 -4.34 -1.79
CA ASP A 30 0.75 -5.18 -0.74
C ASP A 30 -0.12 -4.41 0.26
N VAL A 31 -1.02 -5.14 0.92
CA VAL A 31 -1.81 -4.65 2.06
C VAL A 31 -1.61 -5.57 3.25
N PHE A 32 -1.06 -5.02 4.33
CA PHE A 32 -0.87 -5.70 5.61
C PHE A 32 -1.84 -5.15 6.63
N ALA A 33 -2.52 -6.02 7.37
CA ALA A 33 -3.37 -5.62 8.48
C ALA A 33 -3.24 -6.60 9.63
N TRP A 34 -3.07 -6.08 10.84
CA TRP A 34 -3.09 -6.87 12.06
C TRP A 34 -3.55 -6.01 13.22
N HIS A 35 -4.12 -6.63 14.24
CA HIS A 35 -4.50 -5.94 15.47
C HIS A 35 -3.85 -6.63 16.66
N SER A 36 -3.39 -5.82 17.61
CA SER A 36 -2.74 -6.29 18.83
C SER A 36 -2.72 -5.18 19.87
N ASN A 37 -2.80 -5.52 21.15
CA ASN A 37 -2.65 -4.55 22.25
C ASN A 37 -3.60 -3.33 22.16
N GLY A 38 -4.82 -3.53 21.65
CA GLY A 38 -5.84 -2.48 21.57
C GLY A 38 -5.70 -1.50 20.40
N THR A 39 -4.80 -1.77 19.44
CA THR A 39 -4.72 -1.01 18.19
C THR A 39 -4.61 -1.91 16.97
N THR A 40 -5.21 -1.48 15.87
CA THR A 40 -5.16 -2.07 14.54
C THR A 40 -4.17 -1.30 13.70
N LYS A 41 -3.25 -2.03 13.05
CA LYS A 41 -2.19 -1.48 12.21
C LYS A 41 -2.48 -1.91 10.79
N ILE A 42 -2.40 -0.95 9.88
CA ILE A 42 -2.61 -1.20 8.46
C ILE A 42 -1.48 -0.53 7.70
N ALA A 43 -0.85 -1.26 6.79
CA ALA A 43 0.09 -0.72 5.84
C ALA A 43 -0.35 -1.10 4.43
N MET A 44 -0.39 -0.12 3.52
CA MET A 44 -0.54 -0.37 2.09
C MET A 44 0.70 0.17 1.37
N THR A 45 1.46 -0.71 0.74
CA THR A 45 2.61 -0.35 -0.09
C THR A 45 2.18 -0.12 -1.53
N PHE A 46 2.88 0.76 -2.22
CA PHE A 46 2.61 1.13 -3.60
C PHE A 46 3.85 1.72 -4.26
N ALA A 47 3.82 1.76 -5.59
CA ALA A 47 4.83 2.39 -6.41
C ALA A 47 6.26 1.89 -6.17
N GLY A 48 6.39 0.58 -5.99
CA GLY A 48 7.66 -0.10 -5.92
C GLY A 48 7.54 -1.55 -6.41
N PRO A 49 8.63 -2.31 -6.30
CA PRO A 49 9.83 -1.95 -5.58
C PRO A 49 10.73 -1.01 -6.39
N VAL A 50 11.39 -0.06 -5.71
CA VAL A 50 12.32 0.90 -6.32
C VAL A 50 13.64 0.99 -5.56
N ALA A 51 14.68 1.53 -6.23
CA ALA A 51 15.96 1.78 -5.57
C ALA A 51 15.79 2.74 -4.37
N THR A 52 16.58 2.56 -3.32
CA THR A 52 16.54 3.40 -2.10
C THR A 52 16.78 4.89 -2.32
N THR A 53 17.35 5.27 -3.47
CA THR A 53 17.58 6.65 -3.89
C THR A 53 16.52 7.18 -4.86
N ALA A 54 15.51 6.38 -5.19
CA ALA A 54 14.45 6.78 -6.12
C ALA A 54 13.60 7.92 -5.52
N PRO A 55 13.09 8.83 -6.35
CA PRO A 55 12.13 9.83 -5.88
C PRO A 55 10.83 9.16 -5.43
N THR A 56 10.16 9.76 -4.45
CA THR A 56 8.85 9.30 -3.95
C THR A 56 7.75 9.49 -5.01
N TYR A 57 6.86 8.52 -5.16
CA TYR A 57 5.77 8.52 -6.14
C TYR A 57 4.46 9.14 -5.61
N TYR A 58 4.53 10.36 -5.08
CA TYR A 58 3.32 11.08 -4.70
C TYR A 58 2.64 11.68 -5.93
N ASP A 59 1.51 11.10 -6.34
CA ASP A 59 0.68 11.61 -7.44
C ASP A 59 -0.59 12.27 -6.89
N ARG A 60 -0.85 13.51 -7.31
CA ARG A 60 -2.05 14.28 -6.91
C ARG A 60 -3.33 13.75 -7.55
N ASP A 61 -3.18 13.02 -8.65
CA ASP A 61 -4.29 12.53 -9.46
C ASP A 61 -4.66 11.09 -9.10
N VAL A 62 -4.01 10.49 -8.10
CA VAL A 62 -4.37 9.17 -7.55
C VAL A 62 -5.07 9.34 -6.19
N LEU A 63 -6.20 8.66 -6.05
CA LEU A 63 -6.91 8.44 -4.81
C LEU A 63 -6.64 7.02 -4.33
N TYR A 64 -6.03 6.90 -3.16
CA TYR A 64 -5.86 5.62 -2.49
C TYR A 64 -6.98 5.44 -1.47
N LYS A 65 -7.50 4.22 -1.38
CA LYS A 65 -8.48 3.80 -0.39
C LYS A 65 -7.99 2.59 0.36
N ILE A 66 -8.15 2.62 1.68
CA ILE A 66 -8.13 1.44 2.54
C ILE A 66 -9.55 1.23 3.00
N ASN A 67 -10.12 0.09 2.64
CA ASN A 67 -11.46 -0.32 3.03
C ASN A 67 -11.32 -1.29 4.21
N VAL A 68 -12.11 -1.09 5.27
CA VAL A 68 -12.08 -1.90 6.48
C VAL A 68 -13.49 -2.39 6.80
N SER A 69 -13.62 -3.70 7.00
CA SER A 69 -14.80 -4.34 7.60
C SER A 69 -14.41 -5.13 8.84
N THR A 70 -15.26 -5.04 9.84
CA THR A 70 -15.21 -5.73 11.14
C THR A 70 -16.33 -6.76 11.28
N GLN A 71 -17.14 -6.93 10.21
CA GLN A 71 -18.33 -7.76 10.18
C GLN A 71 -18.15 -8.95 9.24
N ALA A 72 -18.88 -10.03 9.52
CA ALA A 72 -18.92 -11.21 8.65
C ALA A 72 -20.23 -11.23 7.83
N PRO A 73 -20.19 -11.45 6.50
CA PRO A 73 -19.00 -11.51 5.65
C PRO A 73 -18.41 -10.11 5.38
N GLY A 74 -17.08 -9.98 5.35
CA GLY A 74 -16.38 -8.71 5.12
C GLY A 74 -16.33 -8.28 3.65
N THR A 75 -17.49 -8.24 2.99
CA THR A 75 -17.61 -7.85 1.57
C THR A 75 -18.01 -6.38 1.39
N SER A 76 -18.26 -5.65 2.48
CA SER A 76 -18.66 -4.25 2.45
C SER A 76 -17.97 -3.52 3.59
N PRO A 77 -17.32 -2.36 3.33
CA PRO A 77 -16.57 -1.67 4.37
C PRO A 77 -17.49 -0.81 5.23
N GLU A 78 -17.32 -0.87 6.55
CA GLU A 78 -17.86 0.14 7.45
C GLU A 78 -17.02 1.42 7.40
N PHE A 79 -15.72 1.29 7.10
CA PHE A 79 -14.80 2.42 7.01
C PHE A 79 -14.07 2.44 5.66
N VAL A 80 -14.13 3.59 4.99
CA VAL A 80 -13.38 3.86 3.76
C VAL A 80 -12.44 5.02 4.02
N ILE A 81 -11.17 4.69 4.25
CA ILE A 81 -10.11 5.66 4.55
C ILE A 81 -9.47 6.08 3.22
N LYS A 82 -9.45 7.38 2.95
CA LYS A 82 -8.98 7.94 1.69
C LYS A 82 -7.69 8.72 1.90
N PHE A 83 -6.71 8.51 1.04
CA PHE A 83 -5.47 9.29 1.01
C PHE A 83 -5.35 10.02 -0.30
N ARG A 84 -4.94 11.28 -0.24
CA ARG A 84 -4.63 12.12 -1.39
C ARG A 84 -3.37 12.91 -1.14
N PHE A 85 -2.57 13.09 -2.19
CA PHE A 85 -1.37 13.91 -2.13
C PHE A 85 -1.58 15.31 -2.69
N GLY A 86 -0.86 16.26 -2.12
CA GLY A 86 -0.80 17.65 -2.59
C GLY A 86 0.62 18.16 -2.56
N LYS A 87 0.96 19.08 -3.47
CA LYS A 87 2.24 19.79 -3.44
C LYS A 87 2.24 20.82 -2.31
N GLY A 88 3.37 20.92 -1.60
CA GLY A 88 3.65 21.99 -0.64
C GLY A 88 4.22 23.24 -1.30
N GLN A 89 4.87 24.08 -0.51
CA GLN A 89 5.42 25.38 -0.97
C GLN A 89 6.78 25.21 -1.68
N GLY A 90 7.62 24.29 -1.22
CA GLY A 90 8.89 23.93 -1.87
C GLY A 90 8.71 22.97 -3.05
N ALA A 91 9.70 22.95 -3.95
CA ALA A 91 9.67 22.13 -5.17
C ALA A 91 9.47 20.62 -4.90
N ASN A 92 10.02 20.14 -3.78
CA ASN A 92 9.96 18.73 -3.36
C ASN A 92 9.02 18.51 -2.16
N ASP A 93 8.29 19.54 -1.74
CA ASP A 93 7.38 19.41 -0.62
C ASP A 93 6.11 18.70 -1.06
N TRP A 94 5.71 17.73 -0.25
CA TRP A 94 4.47 16.99 -0.42
C TRP A 94 3.74 16.88 0.91
N GLY A 95 2.42 17.02 0.84
CA GLY A 95 1.51 16.77 1.93
C GLY A 95 0.57 15.62 1.60
N VAL A 96 0.06 14.99 2.64
CA VAL A 96 -1.02 14.02 2.56
C VAL A 96 -2.26 14.57 3.24
N ARG A 97 -3.41 14.30 2.63
CA ARG A 97 -4.73 14.48 3.22
C ARG A 97 -5.36 13.11 3.41
N ILE A 98 -5.81 12.84 4.64
CA ILE A 98 -6.47 11.60 5.01
C ILE A 98 -7.90 11.89 5.45
N GLU A 99 -8.87 11.24 4.82
CA GLU A 99 -10.30 11.40 5.11
C GLU A 99 -10.92 10.05 5.51
N GLY A 100 -11.96 10.06 6.36
CA GLY A 100 -12.66 8.84 6.77
C GLY A 100 -11.92 7.98 7.80
N LEU A 101 -10.92 8.55 8.50
CA LEU A 101 -10.21 7.88 9.58
C LEU A 101 -11.14 7.61 10.78
N PRO A 102 -11.30 6.35 11.22
CA PRO A 102 -12.09 6.02 12.39
C PRO A 102 -11.58 6.74 13.64
N GLY A 103 -12.47 7.45 14.34
CA GLY A 103 -12.16 8.25 15.53
C GLY A 103 -11.61 9.65 15.26
N VAL A 104 -11.46 10.06 13.99
CA VAL A 104 -11.08 11.43 13.60
C VAL A 104 -12.24 12.09 12.84
N THR A 105 -12.72 13.22 13.34
CA THR A 105 -13.73 14.02 12.62
C THR A 105 -13.05 14.90 11.57
N GLY A 106 -13.55 14.87 10.34
CA GLY A 106 -12.99 15.66 9.24
C GLY A 106 -11.76 14.99 8.63
N THR A 107 -10.67 15.73 8.52
CA THR A 107 -9.44 15.30 7.82
C THR A 107 -8.23 15.34 8.75
N LEU A 108 -7.29 14.42 8.54
CA LEU A 108 -5.94 14.49 9.11
C LEU A 108 -4.97 14.84 7.98
N GLU A 109 -4.28 15.96 8.12
CA GLU A 109 -3.46 16.55 7.06
C GLU A 109 -2.09 16.96 7.59
N GLY A 110 -1.07 16.83 6.76
CA GLY A 110 0.27 17.29 7.08
C GLY A 110 1.32 16.83 6.07
N PRO A 111 2.59 17.16 6.30
CA PRO A 111 3.68 16.72 5.43
C PRO A 111 3.78 15.20 5.38
N VAL A 112 4.13 14.65 4.22
CA VAL A 112 4.64 13.26 4.13
C VAL A 112 5.93 13.14 4.93
N GLU A 113 6.38 11.92 5.19
CA GLU A 113 7.56 11.62 6.01
C GLU A 113 7.48 12.14 7.45
N THR A 114 6.27 12.43 7.93
CA THR A 114 6.00 12.77 9.33
C THR A 114 4.90 11.89 9.89
N THR A 115 4.98 11.62 11.20
CA THR A 115 3.90 10.91 11.90
C THR A 115 2.85 11.91 12.31
N LEU A 116 1.71 11.88 11.64
CA LEU A 116 0.52 12.66 11.97
C LEU A 116 -0.27 11.93 13.06
N THR A 117 -0.80 12.69 14.03
CA THR A 117 -1.54 12.10 15.16
C THR A 117 -2.83 12.86 15.44
N ALA A 118 -3.93 12.15 15.65
CA ALA A 118 -5.20 12.72 16.10
C ALA A 118 -6.02 11.67 16.86
N ASN A 119 -6.52 12.00 18.05
CA ASN A 119 -7.39 11.12 18.85
C ASN A 119 -6.85 9.67 19.02
N GLY A 120 -5.55 9.54 19.24
CA GLY A 120 -4.87 8.23 19.38
C GLY A 120 -4.57 7.51 18.06
N VAL A 121 -5.15 7.95 16.93
CA VAL A 121 -4.76 7.50 15.60
C VAL A 121 -3.39 8.07 15.25
N LYS A 122 -2.54 7.24 14.66
CA LYS A 122 -1.30 7.67 14.00
C LYS A 122 -1.36 7.32 12.52
N ALA A 123 -0.88 8.23 11.69
CA ALA A 123 -0.73 8.01 10.27
C ALA A 123 0.64 8.51 9.81
N ARG A 124 1.30 7.75 8.94
CA ARG A 124 2.55 8.16 8.31
C ARG A 124 2.55 7.69 6.87
N VAL A 125 2.95 8.56 5.96
CA VAL A 125 3.21 8.20 4.57
C VAL A 125 4.68 8.47 4.26
N GLY A 126 5.35 7.52 3.62
CA GLY A 126 6.77 7.66 3.34
C GLY A 126 7.35 6.50 2.55
N LEU A 127 8.65 6.56 2.31
CA LEU A 127 9.43 5.48 1.73
C LEU A 127 9.89 4.53 2.85
N TYR A 128 9.72 3.22 2.64
CA TYR A 128 10.11 2.17 3.57
C TYR A 128 10.80 1.05 2.81
N ASP A 129 11.62 0.27 3.51
CA ASP A 129 12.17 -0.98 2.99
C ASP A 129 11.03 -1.88 2.51
N GLU A 130 11.21 -2.51 1.35
CA GLU A 130 10.24 -3.45 0.80
C GLU A 130 10.05 -4.63 1.78
N PRO A 131 8.81 -4.91 2.24
CA PRO A 131 8.55 -5.84 3.33
C PRO A 131 8.62 -7.33 2.96
N PHE A 132 8.74 -7.69 1.68
CA PHE A 132 8.75 -9.05 1.18
C PHE A 132 10.15 -9.65 1.05
N PHE A 133 10.21 -10.96 1.23
CA PHE A 133 11.42 -11.76 1.03
C PHE A 133 11.09 -12.87 0.06
N PHE A 134 11.51 -12.72 -1.19
CA PHE A 134 11.18 -13.71 -2.21
C PHE A 134 12.17 -13.77 -3.37
N ASP A 135 12.41 -15.00 -3.82
CA ASP A 135 13.23 -15.30 -4.99
C ASP A 135 12.40 -15.17 -6.27
N LEU A 136 12.07 -13.92 -6.64
CA LEU A 136 11.32 -13.61 -7.87
C LEU A 136 12.04 -14.15 -9.12
N ILE A 137 13.37 -14.15 -9.11
CA ILE A 137 14.19 -14.72 -10.18
C ILE A 137 13.90 -16.22 -10.29
N GLY A 138 14.03 -16.97 -9.19
CA GLY A 138 13.76 -18.40 -9.15
C GLY A 138 12.32 -18.76 -9.52
N PHE A 139 11.36 -17.92 -9.19
CA PHE A 139 9.97 -18.06 -9.63
C PHE A 139 9.83 -17.91 -11.15
N ARG A 140 10.38 -16.85 -11.74
CA ARG A 140 10.35 -16.60 -13.20
C ARG A 140 11.08 -17.70 -13.96
N GLU A 141 12.24 -18.13 -13.46
CA GLU A 141 12.97 -19.29 -13.99
C GLU A 141 12.13 -20.58 -13.89
N THR A 142 11.43 -20.80 -12.77
CA THR A 142 10.55 -21.97 -12.61
C THR A 142 9.44 -21.98 -13.66
N ARG A 143 8.80 -20.83 -13.92
CA ARG A 143 7.79 -20.70 -14.98
C ARG A 143 8.38 -20.95 -16.38
N SER A 144 9.58 -20.45 -16.66
CA SER A 144 10.23 -20.58 -17.97
C SER A 144 10.73 -22.00 -18.25
N PHE A 145 11.35 -22.65 -17.26
CA PHE A 145 11.99 -23.96 -17.42
C PHE A 145 11.11 -25.14 -17.01
N GLY A 146 9.95 -24.91 -16.37
CA GLY A 146 9.04 -25.96 -15.91
C GLY A 146 9.59 -26.83 -14.76
N THR A 147 10.69 -26.40 -14.12
CA THR A 147 11.34 -27.11 -13.01
C THR A 147 11.57 -26.12 -11.88
N ILE A 148 11.33 -26.53 -10.62
CA ILE A 148 11.50 -25.66 -9.45
C ILE A 148 12.94 -25.15 -9.39
N ARG A 149 13.08 -23.82 -9.34
CA ARG A 149 14.35 -23.09 -9.27
C ARG A 149 14.36 -22.03 -8.16
N ILE A 150 13.38 -22.04 -7.27
CA ILE A 150 13.36 -21.19 -6.08
C ILE A 150 14.51 -21.57 -5.15
N ARG A 151 15.25 -20.58 -4.67
CA ARG A 151 16.36 -20.71 -3.72
C ARG A 151 16.06 -19.92 -2.45
N ASN A 152 16.55 -20.42 -1.32
CA ASN A 152 16.37 -19.78 -0.01
C ASN A 152 17.43 -18.72 0.31
N ASP A 153 18.40 -18.50 -0.59
CA ASP A 153 19.50 -17.54 -0.45
C ASP A 153 19.38 -16.36 -1.42
N ARG A 154 18.25 -16.23 -2.12
CA ARG A 154 17.97 -15.11 -3.03
C ARG A 154 16.77 -14.32 -2.52
N ASN A 155 16.96 -13.03 -2.36
CA ASN A 155 15.89 -12.06 -2.17
C ASN A 155 15.99 -11.01 -3.26
N PHE A 156 15.00 -10.96 -4.15
CA PHE A 156 14.97 -9.96 -5.22
C PHE A 156 14.77 -8.54 -4.65
N PHE A 157 14.03 -8.42 -3.55
CA PHE A 157 13.63 -7.14 -2.95
C PHE A 157 14.65 -6.58 -1.96
N ASP A 158 15.77 -7.30 -1.73
CA ASP A 158 16.81 -6.84 -0.83
C ASP A 158 17.40 -5.49 -1.29
N GLY A 159 17.42 -4.51 -0.39
CA GLY A 159 17.86 -3.15 -0.68
C GLY A 159 16.93 -2.37 -1.63
N GLN A 160 15.66 -2.75 -1.74
CA GLN A 160 14.63 -2.01 -2.46
C GLN A 160 13.60 -1.44 -1.48
N ASN A 161 12.88 -0.42 -1.95
CA ASN A 161 11.88 0.30 -1.16
C ASN A 161 10.53 0.36 -1.85
N ASP A 162 9.48 0.49 -1.05
CA ASP A 162 8.14 0.89 -1.47
C ASP A 162 7.73 2.21 -0.82
N THR A 163 6.81 2.93 -1.47
CA THR A 163 6.07 3.97 -0.75
C THR A 163 4.96 3.31 0.05
N ALA A 164 4.79 3.65 1.33
CA ALA A 164 3.75 3.05 2.17
C ALA A 164 2.84 4.10 2.81
N LEU A 165 1.55 3.77 2.85
CA LEU A 165 0.55 4.40 3.71
C LEU A 165 0.43 3.57 4.98
N VAL A 166 0.84 4.10 6.13
CA VAL A 166 0.87 3.38 7.40
C VAL A 166 -0.09 4.03 8.39
N LEU A 167 -0.95 3.21 8.99
CA LEU A 167 -1.93 3.59 10.00
C LEU A 167 -1.76 2.76 11.27
N GLU A 168 -1.95 3.40 12.42
CA GLU A 168 -2.24 2.76 13.69
C GLU A 168 -3.53 3.40 14.24
N ILE A 169 -4.59 2.60 14.38
CA ILE A 169 -5.93 3.03 14.78
C ILE A 169 -6.28 2.33 16.10
N PRO A 170 -6.71 3.06 17.16
CA PRO A 170 -7.29 2.42 18.34
C PRO A 170 -8.46 1.50 17.98
N ASP A 171 -8.47 0.26 18.48
CA ASP A 171 -9.52 -0.72 18.15
C ASP A 171 -10.91 -0.20 18.53
N ALA A 172 -11.00 0.58 19.61
CA ALA A 172 -12.23 1.24 20.03
C ALA A 172 -12.84 2.17 18.97
N ASN A 173 -12.02 2.70 18.06
CA ASN A 173 -12.49 3.55 16.96
C ASN A 173 -13.08 2.73 15.80
N LEU A 174 -12.71 1.44 15.70
CA LEU A 174 -13.23 0.50 14.71
C LEU A 174 -14.47 -0.26 15.21
N GLY A 175 -14.85 -0.07 16.47
CA GLY A 175 -15.96 -0.78 17.10
C GLY A 175 -15.55 -2.18 17.55
N THR A 176 -16.51 -3.12 17.57
CA THR A 176 -16.24 -4.50 17.98
C THR A 176 -15.53 -5.24 16.85
N ILE A 177 -14.22 -5.41 16.97
CA ILE A 177 -13.44 -6.33 16.14
C ILE A 177 -13.69 -7.75 16.66
N GLY A 178 -14.55 -8.49 15.97
CA GLY A 178 -14.87 -9.88 16.31
C GLY A 178 -13.78 -10.85 15.87
N SER A 179 -14.17 -11.98 15.29
CA SER A 179 -13.22 -12.89 14.61
C SER A 179 -12.74 -12.39 13.25
N ASN A 180 -13.34 -11.31 12.74
CA ASN A 180 -13.14 -10.83 11.38
C ASN A 180 -12.60 -9.40 11.39
N LEU A 181 -11.49 -9.22 10.69
CA LEU A 181 -10.94 -7.94 10.27
C LEU A 181 -10.55 -8.11 8.81
N ASP A 182 -11.39 -7.62 7.91
CA ASP A 182 -11.18 -7.69 6.48
C ASP A 182 -10.72 -6.31 5.98
N VAL A 183 -9.54 -6.28 5.35
CA VAL A 183 -8.91 -5.04 4.88
C VAL A 183 -8.45 -5.21 3.45
N TRP A 184 -8.78 -4.26 2.58
CA TRP A 184 -8.32 -4.27 1.19
C TRP A 184 -8.07 -2.87 0.64
N GLY A 185 -7.10 -2.80 -0.27
CA GLY A 185 -6.69 -1.59 -0.96
C GLY A 185 -7.49 -1.35 -2.24
N GLN A 186 -7.60 -0.08 -2.63
CA GLN A 186 -8.08 0.32 -3.95
C GLN A 186 -7.44 1.64 -4.36
N THR A 187 -6.94 1.74 -5.58
CA THR A 187 -6.55 3.00 -6.22
C THR A 187 -7.55 3.43 -7.28
N LEU A 188 -7.73 4.73 -7.45
CA LEU A 188 -8.53 5.33 -8.52
C LEU A 188 -7.81 6.58 -9.05
N ARG A 189 -7.92 6.86 -10.35
CA ARG A 189 -7.34 8.06 -10.96
C ARG A 189 -8.41 9.12 -11.22
N PHE A 190 -8.14 10.37 -10.90
CA PHE A 190 -9.01 11.49 -11.26
C PHE A 190 -8.86 11.80 -12.75
N GLY A 191 -9.96 11.82 -13.49
CA GLY A 191 -9.98 12.22 -14.91
C GLY A 191 -9.49 11.17 -15.93
N GLY A 192 -9.22 9.93 -15.53
CA GLY A 192 -8.80 8.85 -16.45
C GLY A 192 -9.75 7.65 -16.46
N ASN A 193 -9.89 6.99 -17.62
CA ASN A 193 -10.65 5.75 -17.82
C ASN A 193 -9.94 4.56 -17.14
N LEU A 194 -10.74 3.62 -16.64
CA LEU A 194 -10.30 2.29 -16.16
C LEU A 194 -9.53 1.53 -17.24
#